data_AF-A0A367JPM5-F1
#
_entry.id   AF-A0A367JPM5-F1
#
_cell.length_a   1.000
_cell.length_b   1.000
_cell.length_c   1.000
_cell.angle_alpha   90.00
_cell.angle_beta   90.00
_cell.angle_gamma   90.00
#
_symmetry.space_group_name_H-M   'P 1'
#
loop_
_entity.id
_entity.type
_entity.pdbx_description
1 polymer ?
#
loop_
_entity_poly.entity_id
_entity_poly.type
_entity_poly.pdbx_seq_one_letter_code
_entity_poly.pdbx_strand_id
1 'polypeptide(L)'
;MFIAYDGGRVTHLKQLKQKNILVTIGEDDTQSGIPILKFWDLDALKSTEVSDDIIIPTLLRTIKIQHGGKPYPVSTFVILENMSQCAVGLANGVVILIRGDLSKDKTVKQKVIYEGDEPITGLGFREQTKSTILFIVTTNNI
;
A
#
# COMPACT_ATOMS: atom_id res chain seq x y z
N MET A 1 4.29 -23.03 0.23
CA MET A 1 3.55 -21.96 -0.47
C MET A 1 3.64 -20.68 0.35
N PHE A 2 3.95 -19.55 -0.25
CA PHE A 2 3.99 -18.25 0.44
C PHE A 2 2.58 -17.71 0.68
N ILE A 3 2.29 -17.26 1.90
CA ILE A 3 1.01 -16.66 2.31
C ILE A 3 1.27 -15.21 2.73
N ALA A 4 0.76 -14.26 1.95
CA ALA A 4 0.97 -12.83 2.22
C ALA A 4 0.04 -12.27 3.30
N TYR A 5 -1.20 -12.76 3.35
CA TYR A 5 -2.23 -12.37 4.32
C TYR A 5 -2.88 -13.64 4.85
N ASP A 6 -2.87 -13.81 6.16
CA ASP A 6 -3.53 -14.96 6.79
C ASP A 6 -5.05 -14.77 6.66
N GLY A 7 -5.81 -15.84 6.38
CA GLY A 7 -7.27 -15.77 6.36
C GLY A 7 -7.93 -14.78 5.38
N GLY A 8 -7.20 -14.12 4.48
CA GLY A 8 -7.75 -13.11 3.58
C GLY A 8 -7.10 -13.04 2.20
N ARG A 9 -7.30 -11.92 1.50
CA ARG A 9 -6.90 -11.77 0.08
C ARG A 9 -5.99 -10.57 -0.14
N VAL A 10 -5.07 -10.72 -1.09
CA VAL A 10 -4.36 -9.60 -1.71
C VAL A 10 -5.29 -8.95 -2.72
N THR A 11 -5.49 -7.63 -2.62
CA THR A 11 -6.32 -6.87 -3.56
C THR A 11 -5.47 -6.04 -4.52
N HIS A 12 -4.31 -5.56 -4.07
CA HIS A 12 -3.41 -4.75 -4.89
C HIS A 12 -1.96 -5.15 -4.64
N LEU A 13 -1.13 -5.02 -5.66
CA LEU A 13 0.31 -5.26 -5.56
C LEU A 13 1.07 -4.28 -6.47
N LYS A 14 2.26 -3.88 -6.04
CA LYS A 14 3.19 -3.07 -6.82
C LYS A 14 4.62 -3.39 -6.40
N GLN A 15 5.44 -3.84 -7.33
CA GLN A 15 6.89 -3.91 -7.14
C GLN A 15 7.50 -2.53 -7.41
N LEU A 16 8.42 -2.10 -6.56
CA LEU A 16 9.20 -0.89 -6.80
C LEU A 16 10.21 -1.13 -7.92
N LYS A 17 10.52 -0.09 -8.69
CA LYS A 17 11.45 -0.17 -9.82
C LYS A 17 12.91 0.00 -9.37
N GLN A 18 13.14 0.74 -8.29
CA GLN A 18 14.50 1.07 -7.82
C GLN A 18 14.98 0.19 -6.66
N LYS A 19 14.09 -0.60 -6.06
CA LYS A 19 14.38 -1.50 -4.95
C LYS A 19 13.63 -2.80 -5.16
N ASN A 20 14.20 -3.94 -4.76
CA ASN A 20 13.54 -5.23 -4.86
C ASN A 20 12.51 -5.43 -3.73
N ILE A 21 11.59 -4.49 -3.61
CA ILE A 21 10.52 -4.47 -2.63
C ILE A 21 9.19 -4.66 -3.34
N LEU A 22 8.43 -5.66 -2.90
CA LEU A 22 7.04 -5.82 -3.27
C LEU A 22 6.16 -5.17 -2.21
N VAL A 23 5.25 -4.30 -2.64
CA VAL A 23 4.25 -3.67 -1.79
C VAL A 23 2.90 -4.27 -2.11
N THR A 24 2.16 -4.72 -1.09
CA THR A 24 0.84 -5.32 -1.25
C THR A 24 -0.19 -4.63 -0.38
N ILE A 25 -1.45 -4.61 -0.81
CA ILE A 25 -2.60 -4.28 0.01
C ILE A 25 -3.52 -5.49 0.04
N GLY A 26 -4.04 -5.80 1.23
CA GLY A 26 -4.94 -6.91 1.46
C GLY A 26 -5.63 -6.78 2.81
N GLU A 27 -6.25 -7.87 3.25
CA GLU A 27 -6.96 -7.97 4.53
C GLU A 27 -6.48 -9.26 5.22
N ASP A 28 -6.14 -9.21 6.51
CA ASP A 28 -5.75 -10.41 7.31
C ASP A 28 -6.96 -11.07 8.01
N ASP A 29 -8.12 -10.40 8.05
CA ASP A 29 -9.36 -10.98 8.57
C ASP A 29 -10.56 -10.32 7.88
N THR A 30 -11.35 -11.15 7.20
CA THR A 30 -12.60 -10.76 6.51
C THR A 30 -13.61 -10.08 7.41
N GLN A 31 -13.58 -10.28 8.73
CA GLN A 31 -14.52 -9.64 9.65
C GLN A 31 -14.20 -8.17 9.91
N SER A 32 -12.92 -7.80 9.96
CA SER A 32 -12.53 -6.41 10.23
C SER A 32 -12.68 -5.52 8.98
N GLY A 33 -12.43 -6.09 7.79
CA GLY A 33 -12.39 -5.37 6.52
C GLY A 33 -11.34 -4.24 6.45
N ILE A 34 -10.48 -4.10 7.47
CA ILE A 34 -9.49 -3.02 7.52
C ILE A 34 -8.37 -3.33 6.52
N PRO A 35 -8.13 -2.48 5.50
CA PRO A 35 -7.06 -2.73 4.55
C PRO A 35 -5.68 -2.58 5.21
N ILE A 36 -4.76 -3.46 4.82
CA ILE A 36 -3.42 -3.56 5.38
C ILE A 36 -2.39 -3.50 4.24
N LEU A 37 -1.50 -2.53 4.33
CA LEU A 37 -0.34 -2.34 3.45
C LEU A 37 0.86 -3.12 4.01
N LYS A 38 1.41 -4.06 3.25
CA LYS A 38 2.60 -4.83 3.60
C LYS A 38 3.75 -4.56 2.63
N PHE A 39 4.97 -4.59 3.16
CA PHE A 39 6.22 -4.40 2.42
C PHE A 39 7.06 -5.66 2.53
N TRP A 40 7.44 -6.22 1.40
CA TRP A 40 8.16 -7.48 1.31
C TRP A 40 9.50 -7.26 0.63
N ASP A 41 10.58 -7.63 1.31
CA ASP A 41 11.92 -7.69 0.76
C ASP A 41 12.10 -8.98 -0.03
N LEU A 42 12.41 -8.84 -1.32
CA LEU A 42 12.64 -9.94 -2.24
C LEU A 42 14.14 -10.27 -2.40
N ASP A 43 15.05 -9.50 -1.79
CA ASP A 43 16.48 -9.83 -1.72
C ASP A 43 16.76 -10.67 -0.45
N ALA A 44 16.10 -10.33 0.65
CA ALA A 44 16.20 -11.07 1.92
C ALA A 44 15.30 -12.32 1.92
N LEU A 45 15.70 -13.31 1.15
CA LEU A 45 14.92 -14.53 0.97
C LEU A 45 15.17 -15.53 2.09
N LYS A 46 14.10 -16.09 2.66
CA LYS A 46 14.20 -17.23 3.57
C LYS A 46 14.07 -18.51 2.76
N SER A 47 15.09 -19.36 2.81
CA SER A 47 14.95 -20.73 2.32
C SER A 47 14.01 -21.50 3.24
N THR A 48 13.12 -22.28 2.66
CA THR A 48 12.31 -23.23 3.42
C THR A 48 13.00 -24.59 3.47
N GLU A 49 12.93 -25.27 4.62
CA GLU A 49 13.42 -26.65 4.81
C GLU A 49 12.79 -27.67 3.85
N VAL A 50 11.75 -27.28 3.12
CA VAL A 50 10.89 -28.14 2.30
C VAL A 50 11.36 -28.21 0.83
N SER A 51 12.15 -27.24 0.35
CA SER A 51 12.76 -27.23 -1.00
C SER A 51 13.58 -25.95 -1.23
N ASP A 52 14.76 -26.07 -1.85
CA ASP A 52 15.61 -24.92 -2.25
C ASP A 52 14.96 -24.02 -3.32
N ASP A 53 13.89 -24.50 -3.98
CA ASP A 53 13.22 -23.79 -5.07
C ASP A 53 12.16 -22.77 -4.59
N ILE A 54 11.75 -22.82 -3.31
CA ILE A 54 10.71 -21.94 -2.77
C ILE A 54 11.36 -20.79 -2.02
N ILE A 55 11.38 -19.66 -2.70
CA ILE A 55 11.85 -18.38 -2.18
C ILE A 55 10.70 -17.70 -1.42
N ILE A 56 10.86 -17.47 -0.11
CA ILE A 56 9.89 -16.72 0.70
C ILE A 56 10.38 -15.28 0.92
N PRO A 57 9.63 -14.26 0.48
CA PRO A 57 9.91 -12.86 0.77
C PRO A 57 9.92 -12.56 2.28
N THR A 58 10.81 -11.68 2.73
CA THR A 58 10.81 -11.23 4.12
C THR A 58 9.86 -10.05 4.32
N LEU A 59 8.92 -10.18 5.25
CA LEU A 59 8.05 -9.07 5.65
C LEU A 59 8.85 -7.99 6.41
N LEU A 60 8.94 -6.79 5.85
CA LEU A 60 9.61 -5.64 6.46
C LEU A 60 8.67 -4.82 7.34
N ARG A 61 7.43 -4.62 6.87
CA ARG A 61 6.51 -3.66 7.48
C ARG A 61 5.06 -4.02 7.18
N THR A 62 4.20 -3.72 8.14
CA THR A 62 2.74 -3.82 8.05
C THR A 62 2.15 -2.51 8.55
N ILE A 63 1.25 -1.90 7.77
CA ILE A 63 0.59 -0.63 8.08
C ILE A 63 -0.92 -0.81 7.87
N LYS A 64 -1.72 -0.65 8.93
CA LYS A 64 -3.19 -0.59 8.82
C LYS A 64 -3.61 0.74 8.23
N ILE A 65 -4.43 0.72 7.19
CA ILE A 65 -4.96 1.93 6.56
C ILE A 65 -6.21 2.36 7.35
N GLN A 66 -6.16 3.53 7.98
CA GLN A 66 -7.22 3.99 8.88
C GLN A 66 -8.01 5.15 8.26
N HIS A 67 -9.33 4.99 8.19
CA HIS A 67 -10.26 6.03 7.73
C HIS A 67 -11.39 6.25 8.76
N GLY A 68 -11.15 7.09 9.77
CA GLY A 68 -12.19 7.46 10.74
C GLY A 68 -12.90 6.29 11.43
N GLY A 69 -12.23 5.14 11.56
CA GLY A 69 -12.79 3.92 12.17
C GLY A 69 -13.72 3.08 11.28
N LYS A 70 -14.00 3.48 10.04
CA LYS A 70 -14.82 2.70 9.10
C LYS A 70 -13.96 2.18 7.93
N PRO A 71 -13.89 0.85 7.71
CA PRO A 71 -13.18 0.31 6.56
C PRO A 71 -13.92 0.65 5.27
N TYR A 72 -13.16 1.00 4.23
CA TYR A 72 -13.65 1.13 2.87
C TYR A 72 -12.69 0.39 1.93
N PRO A 73 -13.20 -0.24 0.86
CA PRO A 73 -12.35 -0.90 -0.11
C PRO A 73 -11.33 0.07 -0.70
N VAL A 74 -10.07 -0.35 -0.74
CA VAL A 74 -9.06 0.32 -1.56
C VAL A 74 -9.41 0.08 -3.02
N SER A 75 -9.43 1.15 -3.81
CA SER A 75 -9.69 1.09 -5.25
C SER A 75 -8.42 1.27 -6.07
N THR A 76 -7.44 1.99 -5.54
CA THR A 76 -6.11 2.17 -6.16
C THR A 76 -5.10 2.68 -5.13
N PHE A 77 -3.81 2.52 -5.43
CA PHE A 77 -2.75 3.10 -4.60
C PHE A 77 -1.51 3.44 -5.43
N VAL A 78 -0.72 4.38 -4.93
CA VAL A 78 0.58 4.73 -5.49
C VAL A 78 1.57 5.02 -4.37
N ILE A 79 2.82 4.63 -4.59
CA ILE A 79 3.93 4.84 -3.65
C ILE A 79 5.14 5.38 -4.41
N LEU A 80 5.90 6.27 -3.76
CA LEU A 80 7.18 6.76 -4.23
C LEU A 80 8.27 5.69 -4.13
N GLU A 81 9.22 5.68 -5.07
CA GLU A 81 10.32 4.70 -5.11
C GLU A 81 11.22 4.75 -3.86
N ASN A 82 11.36 5.93 -3.26
CA ASN A 82 12.08 6.10 -2.00
C ASN A 82 11.30 5.62 -0.76
N MET A 83 10.04 5.18 -0.90
CA MET A 83 9.13 4.77 0.17
C MET A 83 8.86 5.86 1.21
N SER A 84 8.93 7.14 0.84
CA SER A 84 8.64 8.25 1.77
C SER A 84 7.15 8.61 1.86
N GLN A 85 6.38 8.27 0.83
CA GLN A 85 4.96 8.59 0.72
C GLN A 85 4.20 7.49 -0.05
N CYS A 86 3.04 7.13 0.47
CA CYS A 86 2.06 6.24 -0.18
C CYS A 86 0.70 6.94 -0.14
N ALA A 87 0.04 7.06 -1.28
CA ALA A 87 -1.33 7.54 -1.38
C ALA A 87 -2.25 6.34 -1.68
N VAL A 88 -3.34 6.24 -0.92
CA VAL A 88 -4.34 5.20 -1.03
C VAL A 88 -5.67 5.86 -1.39
N GLY A 89 -6.24 5.45 -2.52
CA GLY A 89 -7.56 5.86 -2.97
C GLY A 89 -8.61 4.83 -2.55
N LEU A 90 -9.73 5.32 -2.04
CA LEU A 90 -10.83 4.50 -1.55
C LEU A 90 -12.04 4.60 -2.48
N ALA A 91 -12.85 3.55 -2.50
CA ALA A 91 -14.06 3.48 -3.32
C ALA A 91 -15.14 4.51 -2.93
N ASN A 92 -15.04 5.12 -1.75
CA ASN A 92 -15.93 6.19 -1.28
C ASN A 92 -15.42 7.60 -1.61
N GLY A 93 -14.42 7.74 -2.49
CA GLY A 93 -13.92 9.04 -2.94
C GLY A 93 -12.91 9.74 -2.02
N VAL A 94 -12.37 9.02 -1.04
CA VAL A 94 -11.36 9.55 -0.14
C VAL A 94 -9.95 9.15 -0.60
N VAL A 95 -8.99 10.08 -0.48
CA VAL A 95 -7.56 9.79 -0.61
C VAL A 95 -6.85 9.99 0.72
N ILE A 96 -6.18 8.93 1.19
CA ILE A 96 -5.34 8.93 2.38
C ILE A 96 -3.88 8.97 1.97
N LEU A 97 -3.14 9.96 2.46
CA LEU A 97 -1.70 10.05 2.32
C LEU A 97 -1.01 9.53 3.58
N ILE A 98 -0.17 8.52 3.41
CA ILE A 98 0.70 7.94 4.42
C ILE A 98 2.11 8.49 4.20
N ARG A 99 2.70 9.15 5.20
CA ARG A 99 4.03 9.79 5.13
C ARG A 99 4.95 9.35 6.26
N GLY A 100 6.24 9.27 5.96
CA GLY A 100 7.32 8.87 6.86
C GLY A 100 8.33 8.00 6.11
N ASP A 101 9.34 7.47 6.79
CA ASP A 101 10.10 6.34 6.25
C ASP A 101 9.25 5.08 6.39
N LEU A 102 8.50 4.73 5.34
CA LEU A 102 7.54 3.62 5.37
C LEU A 102 8.20 2.25 5.55
N SER A 103 9.53 2.17 5.45
CA SER A 103 10.30 0.95 5.69
C SER A 103 10.84 0.84 7.13
N LYS A 104 11.11 1.95 7.81
CA LYS A 104 11.80 1.97 9.11
C LYS A 104 10.97 2.56 10.26
N ASP A 105 10.19 3.61 10.01
CA ASP A 105 9.54 4.37 11.07
C ASP A 105 8.51 3.50 11.81
N LYS A 106 8.65 3.40 13.15
CA LYS A 106 7.72 2.66 14.01
C LYS A 106 6.28 3.18 13.87
N THR A 107 6.12 4.48 13.63
CA THR A 107 4.84 5.15 13.47
C THR A 107 4.87 5.99 12.21
N VAL A 108 3.88 5.81 11.33
CA VAL A 108 3.70 6.62 10.12
C VAL A 108 2.53 7.58 10.31
N LYS A 109 2.58 8.74 9.66
CA LYS A 109 1.47 9.71 9.68
C LYS A 109 0.49 9.40 8.56
N GLN A 110 -0.79 9.25 8.87
CA GLN A 110 -1.87 9.11 7.89
C GLN A 110 -2.74 10.37 7.92
N LYS A 111 -3.04 10.93 6.75
CA LYS A 111 -3.87 12.12 6.62
C LYS A 111 -4.80 11.99 5.43
N VAL A 112 -6.08 12.28 5.62
CA VAL A 112 -7.01 12.49 4.51
C VAL A 112 -6.63 13.80 3.81
N ILE A 113 -6.32 13.71 2.51
CA ILE A 113 -5.86 14.85 1.70
C ILE A 113 -6.84 15.24 0.59
N TYR A 114 -7.85 14.41 0.35
CA TYR A 114 -8.94 14.67 -0.59
C TYR A 114 -10.17 13.87 -0.15
N GLU A 115 -11.33 14.50 -0.28
CA GLU A 115 -12.65 13.89 -0.08
C GLU A 115 -13.55 14.35 -1.24
N GLY A 116 -14.24 13.40 -1.85
CA GLY A 116 -15.23 13.62 -2.89
C GLY A 116 -16.27 12.51 -2.87
N ASP A 117 -17.26 12.60 -3.75
CA ASP A 117 -18.42 11.70 -3.74
C ASP A 117 -18.29 10.50 -4.70
N GLU A 118 -17.22 10.47 -5.49
CA GLU A 118 -16.98 9.48 -6.54
C GLU A 118 -15.78 8.59 -6.23
N PRO A 119 -15.79 7.29 -6.60
CA PRO A 119 -14.66 6.40 -6.38
C PRO A 119 -13.36 6.95 -6.96
N ILE A 120 -12.26 6.83 -6.20
CA ILE A 120 -10.93 7.14 -6.72
C ILE A 120 -10.53 6.03 -7.69
N THR A 121 -10.26 6.36 -8.95
CA THR A 121 -9.95 5.38 -10.00
C THR A 121 -8.48 5.36 -10.38
N GLY A 122 -7.74 6.42 -10.07
CA GLY A 122 -6.31 6.51 -10.36
C GLY A 122 -5.58 7.49 -9.45
N LEU A 123 -4.32 7.18 -9.19
CA LEU A 123 -3.40 8.04 -8.43
C LEU A 123 -2.03 8.04 -9.10
N GLY A 124 -1.37 9.19 -9.14
CA GLY A 124 -0.05 9.33 -9.75
C GLY A 124 0.81 10.36 -9.04
N PHE A 125 2.01 9.98 -8.62
CA PHE A 125 2.99 10.95 -8.13
C PHE A 125 3.83 11.52 -9.27
N ARG A 126 4.12 12.82 -9.20
CA ARG A 126 5.18 13.49 -9.95
C ARG A 126 6.13 14.16 -8.97
N GLU A 127 7.35 13.65 -8.91
CA GLU A 127 8.44 14.23 -8.13
C GLU A 127 9.06 15.40 -8.91
N GLN A 128 9.24 16.53 -8.22
CA GLN A 128 9.99 17.69 -8.67
C GLN A 128 11.12 17.95 -7.67
N THR A 129 12.11 18.76 -8.05
CA THR A 129 13.30 19.03 -7.22
C THR A 129 12.99 19.49 -5.80
N LYS A 130 11.86 20.19 -5.58
CA LYS A 130 11.48 20.76 -4.27
C LYS A 130 10.09 20.35 -3.79
N SER A 131 9.35 19.57 -4.56
CA SER A 131 7.96 19.24 -4.25
C SER A 131 7.54 17.91 -4.86
N THR A 132 6.49 17.33 -4.31
CA THR A 132 5.81 16.17 -4.88
C THR A 132 4.38 16.59 -5.19
N ILE A 133 3.92 16.30 -6.39
CA ILE A 133 2.54 16.53 -6.81
C ILE A 133 1.84 15.17 -6.88
N LEU A 134 0.63 15.09 -6.33
CA LEU A 134 -0.24 13.93 -6.47
C LEU A 134 -1.38 14.30 -7.43
N PHE A 135 -1.51 13.52 -8.49
CA PHE A 135 -2.66 13.54 -9.39
C PHE A 135 -3.69 12.53 -8.87
N ILE A 136 -4.97 12.94 -8.87
CA ILE A 136 -6.10 12.15 -8.42
C ILE A 136 -7.10 12.08 -9.57
N VAL A 137 -7.47 10.86 -9.96
CA VAL A 137 -8.44 10.59 -11.02
C VAL A 137 -9.70 10.00 -10.39
N THR A 138 -10.85 10.49 -10.85
CA THR A 138 -12.18 10.02 -10.46
C THR A 138 -12.95 9.61 -11.72
N THR A 139 -14.16 9.08 -11.56
CA THR A 139 -15.06 8.74 -12.68
C THR A 139 -15.37 9.93 -13.59
N ASN A 140 -15.54 11.13 -13.02
CA ASN A 140 -15.99 12.33 -13.75
C ASN A 140 -14.87 13.35 -14.02
N ASN A 141 -13.67 13.16 -13.48
CA ASN A 141 -12.55 14.09 -13.65
C ASN A 141 -11.24 13.34 -13.89
N ILE A 142 -10.53 13.72 -14.97
CA ILE A 142 -9.24 13.19 -15.42
C ILE A 142 -8.20 14.32 -15.43
#